data_AF-A0A1H8PP84-F1
#
_entry.id   AF-A0A1H8PP84-F1
#
_cell.length_a   1.000
_cell.length_b   1.000
_cell.length_c   1.000
_cell.angle_alpha   90.00
_cell.angle_beta   90.00
_cell.angle_gamma   90.00
#
_symmetry.space_group_name_H-M   'P 1'
#
loop_
_entity.id
_entity.type
_entity.pdbx_description
1 polymer ?
#
loop_
_entity_poly.entity_id
_entity_poly.type
_entity_poly.pdbx_seq_one_letter_code
_entity_poly.pdbx_strand_id
1 'polypeptide(L)'
;MLPLLEKFSKAAEPLRGKRIRALILVPTRELAVQVKASVVQYAKHTPLTSMAAYGGMDTAPQKERLIEGVDILVATPGRLLALASLPARRKRSFHDVLPPC
;
A
#
# COMPACT_ATOMS: atom_id res chain seq x y z
N MET A 1 -15.90 5.70 -5.17
CA MET A 1 -15.17 4.90 -4.16
C MET A 1 -15.92 3.66 -3.70
N LEU A 2 -17.21 3.75 -3.35
CA LEU A 2 -18.00 2.60 -2.86
C LEU A 2 -17.90 1.32 -3.71
N PRO A 3 -18.04 1.36 -5.05
CA PRO A 3 -18.00 0.13 -5.86
C PRO A 3 -16.65 -0.60 -5.82
N LEU A 4 -15.55 0.15 -5.60
CA LEU A 4 -14.20 -0.42 -5.47
C LEU A 4 -14.06 -1.21 -4.16
N LEU A 5 -14.54 -0.64 -3.06
CA LEU A 5 -14.50 -1.28 -1.75
C LEU A 5 -15.42 -2.50 -1.70
N GLU A 6 -16.59 -2.43 -2.31
CA GLU A 6 -17.51 -3.57 -2.40
C GLU A 6 -16.89 -4.75 -3.18
N LYS A 7 -16.24 -4.47 -4.32
CA LYS A 7 -15.50 -5.49 -5.08
C LYS A 7 -14.42 -6.17 -4.24
N PHE A 8 -13.71 -5.40 -3.39
CA PHE A 8 -12.63 -5.94 -2.57
C PHE A 8 -13.07 -6.58 -1.26
N SER A 9 -14.23 -6.20 -0.73
CA SER A 9 -14.88 -6.82 0.43
C SER A 9 -15.44 -8.21 0.10
N LYS A 10 -16.04 -8.36 -1.08
CA LYS A 10 -16.60 -9.64 -1.56
C LYS A 10 -15.55 -10.61 -2.09
N ALA A 11 -14.41 -10.10 -2.55
CA ALA A 11 -13.24 -10.91 -2.86
C ALA A 11 -12.60 -11.38 -1.53
N ALA A 12 -13.22 -12.39 -0.91
CA ALA A 12 -12.90 -12.98 0.38
C ALA A 12 -11.57 -13.76 0.41
N GLU A 13 -10.86 -13.84 -0.72
CA GLU A 13 -9.57 -14.52 -0.78
C GLU A 13 -8.46 -13.55 -0.38
N PRO A 14 -7.75 -13.78 0.74
CA PRO A 14 -6.53 -13.05 1.02
C PRO A 14 -5.56 -13.28 -0.15
N LEU A 15 -5.21 -12.19 -0.84
CA LEU A 15 -4.28 -12.28 -1.96
C LEU A 15 -2.98 -12.90 -1.46
N ARG A 16 -2.53 -13.94 -2.17
CA ARG A 16 -1.29 -14.64 -1.87
C ARG A 16 -0.13 -13.69 -2.19
N GLY A 17 0.33 -12.97 -1.17
CA GLY A 17 1.42 -12.00 -1.26
C GLY A 17 0.98 -10.56 -1.00
N LYS A 18 1.92 -9.78 -0.46
CA LYS A 18 1.73 -8.39 -0.03
C LYS A 18 1.68 -7.44 -1.23
N ARG A 19 0.56 -7.43 -1.96
CA ARG A 19 0.38 -6.67 -3.21
C ARG A 19 -0.70 -5.59 -3.06
N ILE A 20 -0.49 -4.48 -3.74
CA ILE A 20 -1.48 -3.42 -3.89
C ILE A 20 -2.61 -3.90 -4.81
N ARG A 21 -3.87 -3.78 -4.35
CA ARG A 21 -5.10 -4.14 -5.07
C ARG A 21 -5.63 -2.99 -5.90
N ALA A 22 -5.50 -1.78 -5.38
CA ALA A 22 -5.88 -0.55 -6.06
C ALA A 22 -4.88 0.56 -5.85
N LEU A 23 -4.60 1.28 -6.94
CA LEU A 23 -3.85 2.52 -6.96
C LEU A 23 -4.81 3.65 -7.32
N ILE A 24 -4.86 4.70 -6.50
CA ILE A 24 -5.58 5.93 -6.76
C ILE A 24 -4.56 7.04 -6.98
N LEU A 25 -4.44 7.51 -8.22
CA LEU A 25 -3.54 8.61 -8.56
C LEU A 25 -4.24 9.95 -8.33
N VAL A 26 -3.52 10.87 -7.67
CA VAL A 26 -4.00 12.22 -7.37
C VAL A 26 -2.93 13.27 -7.70
N PRO A 27 -3.31 14.45 -8.21
CA PRO A 27 -2.35 15.48 -8.62
C PRO A 27 -1.62 16.15 -7.45
N THR A 28 -2.23 16.23 -6.26
CA THR A 28 -1.70 17.00 -5.13
C THR A 28 -1.68 16.20 -3.82
N ARG A 29 -0.91 16.71 -2.86
CA ARG A 29 -0.76 16.11 -1.52
C ARG A 29 -2.06 16.22 -0.72
N GLU A 30 -2.71 17.37 -0.80
CA GLU A 30 -3.93 17.70 -0.07
C GLU A 30 -5.05 16.73 -0.48
N LEU A 31 -5.18 16.48 -1.78
CA LEU A 31 -6.14 15.53 -2.32
C LEU A 31 -5.79 14.09 -1.93
N ALA A 32 -4.51 13.72 -1.86
CA ALA A 32 -4.10 12.40 -1.38
C ALA A 32 -4.54 12.13 0.06
N VAL A 33 -4.38 13.13 0.93
CA VAL A 33 -4.80 13.05 2.34
C VAL A 33 -6.31 12.94 2.43
N GLN A 34 -7.05 13.78 1.70
CA GLN A 34 -8.52 13.76 1.70
C GLN A 34 -9.07 12.43 1.19
N VAL A 35 -8.58 11.95 0.04
CA VAL A 35 -9.03 10.68 -0.53
C VAL A 35 -8.71 9.53 0.42
N LYS A 36 -7.50 9.49 1.02
CA LYS A 36 -7.15 8.46 2.02
C LYS A 36 -8.08 8.50 3.23
N ALA A 37 -8.45 9.68 3.72
CA ALA A 37 -9.40 9.81 4.83
C ALA A 37 -10.77 9.22 4.46
N SER A 38 -11.27 9.52 3.25
CA SER A 38 -12.50 8.92 2.74
C SER A 38 -12.38 7.40 2.59
N VAL A 39 -11.25 6.88 2.09
CA VAL A 39 -10.99 5.43 2.00
C VAL A 39 -11.12 4.78 3.38
N VAL A 40 -10.45 5.34 4.39
CA VAL A 40 -10.50 4.82 5.77
C VAL A 40 -11.92 4.83 6.32
N GLN A 41 -12.66 5.92 6.09
CA GLN A 41 -14.03 6.04 6.56
C GLN A 41 -14.94 4.97 5.95
N TYR A 42 -14.85 4.75 4.64
CA TYR A 42 -15.69 3.77 3.95
C TYR A 42 -15.23 2.32 4.18
N ALA A 43 -13.93 2.10 4.40
CA ALA A 43 -13.35 0.77 4.64
C ALA A 43 -13.42 0.32 6.11
N LYS A 44 -14.01 1.12 7.01
CA LYS A 44 -14.06 0.89 8.47
C LYS A 44 -14.52 -0.51 8.89
N HIS A 45 -15.40 -1.12 8.10
CA HIS A 45 -15.97 -2.46 8.37
C HIS A 45 -15.39 -3.55 7.46
N THR A 46 -14.20 -3.32 6.89
CA THR A 46 -13.51 -4.26 6.00
C THR A 46 -12.09 -4.50 6.50
N PRO A 47 -11.47 -5.64 6.18
CA PRO A 47 -10.06 -5.90 6.52
C PRO A 47 -9.08 -5.11 5.65
N LEU A 48 -9.55 -4.20 4.78
CA LEU A 48 -8.73 -3.52 3.79
C LEU A 48 -7.83 -2.46 4.45
N THR A 49 -6.55 -2.54 4.12
CA THR A 49 -5.54 -1.57 4.53
C THR A 49 -5.35 -0.49 3.48
N SER A 50 -5.11 0.76 3.91
CA SER A 50 -4.87 1.88 2.99
C SER A 50 -3.73 2.78 3.44
N MET A 51 -3.06 3.39 2.47
CA MET A 51 -1.92 4.29 2.68
C MET A 51 -1.95 5.44 1.65
N ALA A 52 -1.45 6.61 2.05
CA ALA A 52 -1.16 7.71 1.13
C ALA A 52 0.35 7.86 0.92
N ALA A 53 0.78 8.09 -0.32
CA ALA A 53 2.16 8.30 -0.72
C ALA A 53 2.31 9.61 -1.51
N TYR A 54 2.95 10.60 -0.91
CA TYR A 54 3.22 11.90 -1.53
C TYR A 54 4.56 12.48 -1.04
N GLY A 55 5.05 13.52 -1.72
CA GLY A 55 6.28 14.24 -1.40
C GLY A 55 6.24 15.00 -0.06
N GLY A 56 7.40 15.33 0.51
CA GLY A 56 7.49 16.10 1.76
C GLY A 56 7.34 15.27 3.05
N MET A 57 7.40 13.94 2.94
CA MET A 57 7.52 12.99 4.06
C MET A 57 8.65 12.01 3.80
N ASP A 58 9.24 11.49 4.88
CA ASP A 58 10.28 10.48 4.83
C ASP A 58 9.86 9.27 4.00
N THR A 59 10.77 8.84 3.13
CA THR A 59 10.53 7.72 2.22
C THR A 59 10.63 6.37 2.93
N ALA A 60 11.43 6.28 4.01
CA ALA A 60 11.66 5.02 4.71
C ALA A 60 10.38 4.44 5.35
N PRO A 61 9.57 5.20 6.11
CA PRO A 61 8.30 4.69 6.66
C PRO A 61 7.30 4.30 5.56
N GLN A 62 7.26 5.06 4.47
CA GLN A 62 6.39 4.75 3.33
C GLN A 62 6.79 3.43 2.65
N LYS A 63 8.09 3.19 2.53
CA LYS A 63 8.64 1.95 1.98
C LYS A 63 8.38 0.76 2.88
N GLU A 64 8.61 0.91 4.19
CA GLU A 64 8.37 -0.15 5.16
C GLU A 64 6.90 -0.55 5.17
N ARG A 65 5.99 0.43 5.17
CA ARG A 65 4.56 0.17 5.09
C ARG A 65 4.15 -0.57 3.81
N LEU A 66 4.76 -0.26 2.68
CA LEU A 66 4.56 -1.03 1.44
C LEU A 66 5.08 -2.47 1.54
N ILE A 67 6.20 -2.70 2.23
CA ILE A 67 6.77 -4.03 2.49
C ILE A 67 5.90 -4.83 3.49
N GLU A 68 5.20 -4.15 4.40
CA GLU A 68 4.23 -4.77 5.30
C GLU A 68 3.00 -5.28 4.55
N GLY A 69 2.59 -4.54 3.51
CA GLY A 69 1.45 -4.84 2.65
C GLY A 69 0.37 -3.77 2.80
N VAL A 70 -0.13 -3.27 1.66
CA VAL A 70 -1.19 -2.28 1.59
C VAL A 70 -2.15 -2.69 0.47
N ASP A 71 -3.45 -2.73 0.75
CA ASP A 71 -4.47 -3.05 -0.26
C ASP A 71 -4.75 -1.87 -1.19
N ILE A 72 -4.86 -0.66 -0.64
CA ILE A 72 -5.22 0.56 -1.38
C ILE A 72 -4.14 1.62 -1.19
N LEU A 73 -3.45 1.96 -2.27
CA LEU A 73 -2.47 3.03 -2.30
C LEU A 73 -3.05 4.28 -2.96
N VAL A 74 -3.09 5.40 -2.24
CA VAL A 74 -3.38 6.72 -2.80
C VAL A 74 -2.05 7.44 -3.02
N ALA A 75 -1.70 7.83 -4.24
CA ALA A 75 -0.37 8.38 -4.50
C ALA A 75 -0.36 9.57 -5.46
N THR A 76 0.59 10.48 -5.24
CA THR A 76 0.96 11.45 -6.27
C THR A 76 1.92 10.81 -7.29
N PRO A 77 1.84 11.15 -8.59
CA PRO A 77 2.66 10.52 -9.63
C PRO A 77 4.15 10.53 -9.31
N GLY A 78 4.69 11.67 -8.89
CA GLY A 78 6.11 11.81 -8.56
C GLY A 78 6.56 10.89 -7.43
N ARG A 79 5.76 10.75 -6.36
CA ARG A 79 6.11 9.86 -5.24
C ARG A 79 5.92 8.39 -5.60
N LEU A 80 4.90 8.05 -6.40
CA LEU A 80 4.72 6.69 -6.89
C LEU A 80 5.95 6.21 -7.68
N LEU A 81 6.43 7.02 -8.61
CA LEU A 81 7.61 6.69 -9.42
C LEU A 81 8.86 6.55 -8.55
N ALA A 82 9.05 7.45 -7.59
CA ALA A 82 10.15 7.36 -6.64
C ALA A 82 10.10 6.09 -5.77
N LEU A 83 8.92 5.61 -5.38
CA LEU A 83 8.78 4.37 -4.60
C LEU A 83 8.93 3.12 -5.46
N ALA A 84 8.47 3.16 -6.73
CA ALA A 84 8.55 2.06 -7.67
C ALA A 84 9.97 1.83 -8.21
N SER A 85 10.78 2.88 -8.35
CA SER A 85 12.17 2.79 -8.80
C SER A 85 13.12 2.30 -7.71
N LEU A 86 12.68 2.25 -6.44
CA LEU A 86 13.49 1.68 -5.37
C LEU A 86 13.59 0.16 -5.53
N PRO A 87 14.79 -0.41 -5.35
CA PRO A 87 14.94 -1.86 -5.38
C PRO A 87 14.06 -2.48 -4.30
N ALA A 88 13.12 -3.32 -4.74
CA ALA A 88 12.31 -4.15 -3.87
C ALA A 88 13.27 -5.07 -3.12
N ARG A 89 13.46 -4.84 -1.81
CA ARG A 89 14.23 -5.78 -0.99
C ARG A 89 13.45 -7.09 -1.00
N ARG A 90 13.93 -8.07 -1.77
CA ARG A 90 13.53 -9.47 -1.67
C ARG A 90 13.78 -9.86 -0.21
N LYS A 91 12.73 -10.15 0.55
CA LYS A 91 12.89 -10.80 1.85
C LYS A 91 13.63 -12.11 1.55
N ARG A 92 14.89 -12.25 1.97
CA ARG A 92 15.51 -13.57 2.05
C ARG A 92 14.64 -14.39 2.99
N SER A 93 14.33 -15.61 2.58
CA SER A 93 13.62 -16.56 3.42
C SER A 93 14.40 -16.71 4.74
N PHE A 94 13.69 -16.82 5.85
CA PHE A 94 14.27 -17.11 7.16
C PHE A 94 14.84 -18.55 7.26
N HIS A 95 15.02 -19.26 6.14
CA HIS A 95 15.60 -20.61 6.06
C HIS A 95 17.09 -20.65 5.70
N ASP A 96 17.75 -19.51 5.47
CA ASP A 96 19.17 -19.49 5.08
C ASP A 96 20.14 -19.07 6.21
N VAL A 97 19.71 -19.15 7.48
CA VAL A 97 20.55 -18.77 8.63
C VAL A 97 20.50 -19.81 9.74
N LEU A 98 20.99 -21.01 9.44
CA LEU A 98 21.52 -21.93 10.46
C LEU A 98 22.78 -22.58 9.87
N PRO A 99 23.93 -22.53 10.56
CA PRO A 99 25.10 -23.29 10.14
C PRO A 99 24.82 -24.79 10.29
N PRO A 100 25.42 -25.66 9.45
CA PRO A 100 25.41 -27.09 9.72
C PRO A 100 26.31 -27.35 10.94
N CYS A 101 25.70 -27.77 12.05
CA CYS A 101 26.18 -28.68 13.09
C CYS A 101 25.16 -28.68 14.24
#